data_AF-A0A429XSJ5-F1
#
_entry.id   AF-A0A429XSJ5-F1
#
_cell.length_a   1.000
_cell.length_b   1.000
_cell.length_c   1.000
_cell.angle_alpha   90.00
_cell.angle_beta   90.00
_cell.angle_gamma   90.00
#
_symmetry.space_group_name_H-M   'P 1'
#
loop_
_entity.id
_entity.type
_entity.pdbx_description
1 polymer ?
#
loop_
_entity_poly.entity_id
_entity_poly.type
_entity_poly.pdbx_seq_one_letter_code
_entity_poly.pdbx_strand_id
1 'polypeptide(L)'
;MKKERNLFILWIKLVTKFFISEKKKIAIIGITGLVAFEFFNVYLSVRLTKWSGTFYDALQNLDKVEFQKQILVFAILAFIFIITSLLKTVSRLWYSLEWRIWKTENIVNKWIKGNNYYIAKAINKEIDNPDQRIANDIKEFSTISIELFLGIIQAVTTLISFIIILWSLSGVFEFKLYKYTINIPGYLVWVALIYALLGTYLTHKIGRPLSEILFKGEKKEADFRYQLIRTRENAEAIAMYDAGEFEKDGIMQKFTKIVKNTKKMIFREMKIISFVSFYNQTAIILPILVLAPRYFAAAITLGVLMQTIKAFDEIKTALSWMIESYINIATLKAVVERLYEFQNSIEKCEEENKKNEVQIKFEGSNIQLKNLEICLPNGEKILEKTTDKIIKNNYILKGENGSGKSTIFRTLKGIWPYSSGEIIYPKNSKIMFIPQKGYMPYEKLRLALIYPLLEHKNTQYIEHLLESIGLNKLKILLNKENEWERILSGGEKQKIAIIRSIINRPDILFLDESFSSMDEKSEIISLNLLNQELKNTTIILITHKNKAIPKFNKVINKNKLCLNFNH
;
A
#
# COMPACT_ATOMS: atom_id res chain seq x y z
N MET A 1 14.56 -12.62 17.93
CA MET A 1 14.54 -11.29 18.57
C MET A 1 14.92 -10.24 17.54
N LYS A 2 13.93 -9.54 16.95
CA LYS A 2 14.19 -8.44 16.01
C LYS A 2 14.87 -7.31 16.80
N LYS A 3 16.11 -6.94 16.44
CA LYS A 3 16.70 -5.65 16.84
C LYS A 3 15.62 -4.60 16.57
N GLU A 4 15.18 -3.85 17.59
CA GLU A 4 14.32 -2.69 17.40
C GLU A 4 15.08 -1.72 16.49
N ARG A 5 14.85 -1.83 15.19
CA ARG A 5 15.41 -0.92 14.21
C ARG A 5 14.79 0.43 14.53
N ASN A 6 15.63 1.41 14.84
CA ASN A 6 15.19 2.74 15.21
C ASN A 6 14.22 3.27 14.13
N LEU A 7 12.95 3.44 14.50
CA LEU A 7 11.85 3.82 13.61
C LEU A 7 12.21 5.07 12.80
N PHE A 8 12.89 6.01 13.44
CA PHE A 8 13.32 7.26 12.81
C PHE A 8 14.27 7.01 11.63
N ILE A 9 15.20 6.06 11.76
CA ILE A 9 16.13 5.70 10.68
C ILE A 9 15.37 5.07 9.50
N LEU A 10 14.41 4.18 9.79
CA LEU A 10 13.59 3.55 8.75
C LEU A 10 12.72 4.57 8.02
N TRP A 11 12.10 5.48 8.78
CA TRP A 11 11.31 6.57 8.24
C TRP A 11 12.17 7.48 7.35
N ILE A 12 13.34 7.92 7.81
CA ILE A 12 14.28 8.72 7.00
C ILE A 12 14.60 8.02 5.68
N LYS A 13 14.96 6.74 5.70
CA LYS A 13 15.28 5.99 4.46
C LYS A 13 14.11 5.97 3.46
N LEU A 14 12.88 5.93 3.95
CA LEU A 14 11.68 5.95 3.13
C LEU A 14 11.35 7.36 2.60
N VAL A 15 11.73 8.41 3.33
CA VAL A 15 11.48 9.81 2.99
C VAL A 15 12.53 10.36 2.04
N THR A 16 13.82 10.12 2.30
CA THR A 16 14.95 10.72 1.56
C THR A 16 14.90 10.47 0.06
N LYS A 17 14.40 9.30 -0.37
CA LYS A 17 14.27 8.97 -1.80
C LYS A 17 13.37 9.96 -2.55
N PHE A 18 12.36 10.56 -1.90
CA PHE A 18 11.50 11.58 -2.52
C PHE A 18 12.25 12.90 -2.75
N PHE A 19 13.06 13.32 -1.77
CA PHE A 19 13.82 14.57 -1.81
C PHE A 19 15.00 14.57 -2.79
N ILE A 20 15.47 13.39 -3.20
CA ILE A 20 16.56 13.23 -4.17
C ILE A 20 16.02 12.91 -5.59
N SER A 21 14.70 12.75 -5.73
CA SER A 21 14.08 12.36 -6.99
C SER A 21 13.92 13.50 -8.00
N GLU A 22 13.39 13.19 -9.18
CA GLU A 22 12.97 14.17 -10.20
C GLU A 22 11.96 15.19 -9.64
N LYS A 23 11.18 14.81 -8.62
CA LYS A 23 10.21 15.66 -7.93
C LYS A 23 10.85 16.50 -6.80
N LYS A 24 12.18 16.58 -6.68
CA LYS A 24 12.89 17.31 -5.60
C LYS A 24 12.43 18.75 -5.40
N LYS A 25 12.12 19.48 -6.48
CA LYS A 25 11.67 20.88 -6.39
C LYS A 25 10.33 20.97 -5.67
N ILE A 26 9.37 20.12 -6.05
CA ILE A 26 8.06 20.02 -5.39
C ILE A 26 8.24 19.58 -3.94
N ALA A 27 9.11 18.58 -3.71
CA ALA A 27 9.40 18.09 -2.36
C ALA A 27 9.88 19.20 -1.42
N ILE A 28 10.86 20.00 -1.85
CA ILE A 28 11.46 21.08 -1.06
C ILE A 28 10.50 22.28 -0.93
N ILE A 29 9.96 22.80 -2.04
CA ILE A 29 9.07 23.96 -2.02
C ILE A 29 7.80 23.67 -1.21
N GLY A 30 7.24 22.46 -1.37
CA GLY A 30 6.04 22.05 -0.64
C GLY A 30 6.29 22.00 0.86
N ILE A 31 7.38 21.36 1.31
CA ILE A 31 7.65 21.26 2.75
C ILE A 31 8.02 22.61 3.37
N THR A 32 8.80 23.44 2.68
CA THR A 32 9.18 24.77 3.18
C THR A 32 7.98 25.70 3.25
N GLY A 33 7.10 25.69 2.23
CA GLY A 33 5.85 26.44 2.25
C GLY A 33 4.93 26.02 3.39
N LEU A 34 4.78 24.72 3.63
CA LEU A 34 3.97 24.21 4.74
C LEU A 34 4.53 24.61 6.11
N VAL A 35 5.86 24.55 6.29
CA VAL A 35 6.52 25.01 7.52
C VAL A 35 6.35 26.54 7.70
N ALA A 36 6.42 27.32 6.63
CA ALA A 36 6.17 28.75 6.69
C ALA A 36 4.73 29.07 7.12
N PHE A 37 3.74 28.30 6.66
CA PHE A 37 2.37 28.41 7.14
C PHE A 37 2.24 28.10 8.65
N GLU A 38 2.99 27.14 9.19
CA GLU A 38 2.99 26.88 10.64
C GLU A 38 3.50 28.07 11.43
N PHE A 39 4.66 28.61 11.04
CA PHE A 39 5.20 29.81 11.70
C PHE A 39 4.24 31.00 11.62
N PHE A 40 3.61 31.20 10.46
CA PHE A 40 2.66 32.29 10.28
C PHE A 40 1.38 32.09 11.10
N ASN A 41 0.87 30.87 11.22
CA ASN A 41 -0.28 30.57 12.07
C ASN A 41 0.02 30.81 13.56
N VAL A 42 1.20 30.42 14.04
CA VAL A 42 1.61 30.72 15.42
C VAL A 42 1.75 32.23 15.63
N TYR A 43 2.31 32.95 14.66
CA TYR A 43 2.38 34.41 14.69
C TYR A 43 0.98 35.07 14.79
N LEU A 44 0.01 34.61 13.99
CA LEU A 44 -1.37 35.09 14.07
C LEU A 44 -2.01 34.78 15.42
N SER A 45 -1.72 33.61 16.01
CA SER A 45 -2.23 33.22 17.33
C SER A 45 -1.66 34.14 18.44
N VAL A 46 -0.37 34.51 18.35
CA VAL A 46 0.24 35.52 19.22
C VAL A 46 -0.43 36.89 19.05
N ARG A 47 -0.72 37.31 17.81
CA ARG A 47 -1.41 38.58 17.54
C ARG A 47 -2.84 38.59 18.08
N LEU A 48 -3.58 37.50 17.91
CA LEU A 48 -4.94 37.33 18.45
C LEU A 48 -4.93 37.32 19.98
N THR A 49 -3.88 36.77 20.61
CA THR A 49 -3.72 36.82 22.06
C THR A 49 -3.53 38.25 22.54
N LYS A 50 -2.61 39.02 21.93
CA LYS A 50 -2.41 40.44 22.26
C LYS A 50 -3.68 41.27 22.05
N TRP A 51 -4.33 41.09 20.90
CA TRP A 51 -5.62 41.71 20.58
C TRP A 51 -6.68 41.44 21.66
N SER A 52 -6.71 40.21 22.20
CA SER A 52 -7.66 39.85 23.24
C SER A 52 -7.53 40.73 24.47
N GLY A 53 -6.31 41.07 24.92
CA GLY A 53 -6.19 41.90 26.11
C GLY A 53 -6.60 43.33 25.85
N THR A 54 -6.19 43.92 24.71
CA THR A 54 -6.61 45.29 24.36
C THR A 54 -8.13 45.40 24.23
N PHE A 55 -8.78 44.36 23.71
CA PHE A 55 -10.25 44.30 23.62
C PHE A 55 -10.92 44.28 25.00
N TYR A 56 -10.44 43.44 25.92
CA TYR A 56 -11.02 43.35 27.26
C TYR A 56 -10.67 44.53 28.17
N ASP A 57 -9.51 45.17 27.98
CA ASP A 57 -9.18 46.43 28.65
C ASP A 57 -10.10 47.57 28.18
N ALA A 58 -10.42 47.64 26.89
CA ALA A 58 -11.39 48.61 26.37
C ALA A 58 -12.79 48.40 26.97
N LEU A 59 -13.22 47.14 27.14
CA LEU A 59 -14.47 46.81 27.83
C LEU A 59 -14.45 47.19 29.31
N GLN A 60 -13.36 46.88 30.03
CA GLN A 60 -13.21 47.24 31.44
C GLN A 60 -13.27 48.76 31.64
N ASN A 61 -12.63 49.52 30.74
CA ASN A 61 -12.55 50.97 30.82
C ASN A 61 -13.74 51.69 30.16
N LEU A 62 -14.72 50.94 29.62
CA LEU A 62 -15.87 51.48 28.87
C LEU A 62 -15.46 52.37 27.67
N ASP A 63 -14.30 52.11 27.07
CA ASP A 63 -13.79 52.86 25.92
C ASP A 63 -14.45 52.37 24.63
N LYS A 64 -15.54 53.05 24.26
CA LYS A 64 -16.33 52.73 23.05
C LYS A 64 -15.51 52.88 21.76
N VAL A 65 -14.60 53.83 21.68
CA VAL A 65 -13.84 54.13 20.45
C VAL A 65 -12.82 53.02 20.21
N GLU A 66 -12.05 52.68 21.23
CA GLU A 66 -11.08 51.59 21.10
C GLU A 66 -11.80 50.25 20.91
N PHE A 67 -12.93 50.01 21.58
CA PHE A 67 -13.74 48.81 21.36
C PHE A 67 -14.16 48.63 19.88
N GLN A 68 -14.71 49.68 19.24
CA GLN A 68 -15.12 49.63 17.83
C GLN A 68 -13.93 49.37 16.90
N LYS A 69 -12.79 49.99 17.17
CA LYS A 69 -11.55 49.76 16.43
C LYS A 69 -11.06 48.31 16.59
N GLN A 70 -11.13 47.75 17.80
CA GLN A 70 -10.72 46.38 18.07
C GLN A 70 -11.63 45.35 17.39
N ILE A 71 -12.92 45.64 17.17
CA ILE A 71 -13.80 44.79 16.33
C ILE A 71 -13.28 44.71 14.89
N LEU A 72 -12.90 45.84 14.29
CA LEU A 72 -12.38 45.85 12.92
C LEU A 72 -11.04 45.10 12.83
N VAL A 73 -10.13 45.32 13.79
CA VAL A 73 -8.85 44.59 13.87
C VAL A 73 -9.09 43.10 14.00
N PHE A 74 -10.05 42.68 14.82
CA PHE A 74 -10.44 41.28 14.94
C PHE A 74 -10.91 40.69 13.62
N ALA A 75 -11.82 41.38 12.92
CA ALA A 75 -12.37 40.90 11.66
C ALA A 75 -11.25 40.66 10.62
N ILE A 76 -10.28 41.57 10.53
CA ILE A 76 -9.13 41.44 9.63
C ILE A 76 -8.23 40.27 10.04
N LEU A 77 -7.87 40.16 11.33
CA LEU A 77 -7.03 39.07 11.82
C LEU A 77 -7.71 37.71 11.65
N ALA A 78 -9.00 37.62 11.95
CA ALA A 78 -9.80 36.40 11.79
C ALA A 78 -9.88 36.00 10.31
N PHE A 79 -10.11 36.95 9.40
CA PHE A 79 -10.14 36.68 7.96
C PHE A 79 -8.79 36.14 7.44
N ILE A 80 -7.68 36.76 7.83
CA ILE A 80 -6.33 36.30 7.47
C ILE A 80 -6.05 34.92 8.04
N PHE A 81 -6.44 34.66 9.30
CA PHE A 81 -6.29 33.36 9.95
C PHE A 81 -7.07 32.26 9.21
N ILE A 82 -8.33 32.52 8.86
CA ILE A 82 -9.18 31.58 8.12
C ILE A 82 -8.57 31.26 6.75
N ILE A 83 -8.19 32.28 5.97
CA ILE A 83 -7.60 32.08 4.64
C ILE A 83 -6.29 31.29 4.73
N THR A 84 -5.41 31.66 5.66
CA THR A 84 -4.13 30.98 5.85
C THR A 84 -4.34 29.51 6.23
N SER A 85 -5.27 29.23 7.15
CA SER A 85 -5.62 27.88 7.57
C SER A 85 -6.17 27.03 6.42
N LEU A 86 -7.02 27.64 5.57
CA LEU A 86 -7.58 26.99 4.38
C LEU A 86 -6.48 26.69 3.35
N LEU A 87 -5.64 27.68 3.02
CA LEU A 87 -4.53 27.50 2.09
C LEU A 87 -3.56 26.43 2.58
N LYS A 88 -3.16 26.46 3.86
CA LYS A 88 -2.35 25.42 4.50
C LYS A 88 -2.97 24.04 4.32
N THR A 89 -4.27 23.90 4.58
CA THR A 89 -4.98 22.61 4.49
C THR A 89 -4.98 22.07 3.07
N VAL A 90 -5.30 22.91 2.08
CA VAL A 90 -5.30 22.54 0.66
C VAL A 90 -3.88 22.19 0.18
N SER A 91 -2.88 23.01 0.52
CA SER A 91 -1.48 22.75 0.19
C SER A 91 -0.98 21.43 0.79
N ARG A 92 -1.37 21.11 2.03
CA ARG A 92 -1.01 19.84 2.69
C ARG A 92 -1.62 18.65 1.95
N LEU A 93 -2.89 18.72 1.57
CA LEU A 93 -3.57 17.65 0.83
C LEU A 93 -2.93 17.43 -0.54
N TRP A 94 -2.64 18.51 -1.27
CA TRP A 94 -1.99 18.44 -2.58
C TRP A 94 -0.57 17.86 -2.47
N TYR A 95 0.21 18.30 -1.49
CA TYR A 95 1.54 17.76 -1.22
C TYR A 95 1.50 16.27 -0.85
N SER A 96 0.54 15.85 -0.03
CA SER A 96 0.33 14.43 0.32
C SER A 96 -0.04 13.57 -0.91
N LEU A 97 -0.77 14.14 -1.87
CA LEU A 97 -1.12 13.47 -3.12
C LEU A 97 0.09 13.31 -4.03
N GLU A 98 0.85 14.38 -4.28
CA GLU A 98 2.07 14.32 -5.12
C GLU A 98 3.07 13.29 -4.57
N TRP A 99 3.24 13.25 -3.24
CA TRP A 99 4.09 12.25 -2.61
C TRP A 99 3.54 10.83 -2.80
N ARG A 100 2.22 10.64 -2.68
CA ARG A 100 1.57 9.34 -2.92
C ARG A 100 1.76 8.88 -4.37
N ILE A 101 1.56 9.76 -5.35
CA ILE A 101 1.74 9.46 -6.79
C ILE A 101 3.15 8.92 -7.01
N TRP A 102 4.16 9.70 -6.64
CA TRP A 102 5.56 9.33 -6.82
C TRP A 102 5.93 8.02 -6.14
N LYS A 103 5.45 7.79 -4.91
CA LYS A 103 5.79 6.58 -4.16
C LYS A 103 5.10 5.34 -4.70
N THR A 104 3.85 5.49 -5.15
CA THR A 104 3.07 4.42 -5.77
C THR A 104 3.72 4.01 -7.09
N GLU A 105 4.02 4.96 -7.97
CA GLU A 105 4.69 4.70 -9.25
C GLU A 105 6.01 3.95 -9.06
N ASN A 106 6.87 4.42 -8.15
CA ASN A 106 8.15 3.76 -7.90
C ASN A 106 8.02 2.34 -7.35
N ILE A 107 7.10 2.11 -6.40
CA ILE A 107 6.91 0.80 -5.81
C ILE A 107 6.27 -0.16 -6.81
N VAL A 108 5.26 0.29 -7.58
CA VAL A 108 4.63 -0.52 -8.64
C VAL A 108 5.63 -0.87 -9.73
N ASN A 109 6.44 0.09 -10.17
CA ASN A 109 7.50 -0.16 -11.16
C ASN A 109 8.47 -1.22 -10.67
N LYS A 110 8.93 -1.15 -9.42
CA LYS A 110 9.80 -2.18 -8.83
C LYS A 110 9.09 -3.53 -8.64
N TRP A 111 7.82 -3.52 -8.27
CA TRP A 111 7.04 -4.74 -8.06
C TRP A 111 6.78 -5.51 -9.35
N ILE A 112 6.55 -4.80 -10.45
CA ILE A 112 6.33 -5.39 -11.78
C ILE A 112 7.65 -5.78 -12.45
N LYS A 113 8.71 -4.97 -12.27
CA LYS A 113 10.01 -5.19 -12.89
C LYS A 113 10.56 -6.58 -12.55
N GLY A 114 11.11 -7.25 -13.58
CA GLY A 114 11.76 -8.56 -13.42
C GLY A 114 10.83 -9.67 -12.93
N ASN A 115 9.50 -9.49 -12.99
CA ASN A 115 8.51 -10.41 -12.43
C ASN A 115 8.64 -10.63 -10.91
N ASN A 116 9.07 -9.60 -10.16
CA ASN A 116 9.19 -9.66 -8.70
C ASN A 116 7.89 -10.11 -8.01
N TYR A 117 6.72 -9.75 -8.57
CA TYR A 117 5.41 -10.22 -8.10
C TYR A 117 5.23 -11.74 -8.17
N TYR A 118 5.81 -12.39 -9.17
CA TYR A 118 5.78 -13.84 -9.33
C TYR A 118 6.76 -14.51 -8.36
N ILE A 119 7.98 -14.00 -8.31
CA ILE A 119 9.08 -14.50 -7.44
C ILE A 119 8.64 -14.46 -5.98
N ALA A 120 8.06 -13.34 -5.54
CA ALA A 120 7.48 -13.20 -4.22
C ALA A 120 6.46 -14.30 -3.90
N LYS A 121 5.52 -14.57 -4.82
CA LYS A 121 4.51 -15.62 -4.62
C LYS A 121 5.08 -17.04 -4.65
N ALA A 122 6.05 -17.29 -5.51
CA ALA A 122 6.58 -18.63 -5.78
C ALA A 122 7.62 -19.09 -4.74
N ILE A 123 8.43 -18.15 -4.21
CA ILE A 123 9.62 -18.46 -3.42
C ILE A 123 9.50 -17.89 -2.01
N ASN A 124 8.99 -16.67 -1.89
CA ASN A 124 9.08 -15.89 -0.66
C ASN A 124 7.71 -15.70 0.00
N LYS A 125 7.25 -16.73 0.74
CA LYS A 125 5.99 -16.69 1.51
C LYS A 125 5.94 -15.60 2.60
N GLU A 126 7.02 -14.82 2.79
CA GLU A 126 7.07 -13.73 3.75
C GLU A 126 6.30 -12.47 3.31
N ILE A 127 5.95 -12.32 2.01
CA ILE A 127 5.23 -11.13 1.54
C ILE A 127 3.71 -11.33 1.66
N ASP A 128 3.16 -10.91 2.80
CA ASP A 128 1.71 -10.84 3.01
C ASP A 128 1.10 -9.55 2.47
N ASN A 129 0.03 -9.69 1.67
CA ASN A 129 -0.87 -8.64 1.18
C ASN A 129 -0.18 -7.44 0.50
N PRO A 130 0.60 -7.64 -0.59
CA PRO A 130 1.27 -6.55 -1.31
C PRO A 130 0.29 -5.50 -1.86
N ASP A 131 -0.93 -5.91 -2.18
CA ASP A 131 -2.05 -5.04 -2.54
C ASP A 131 -2.40 -4.03 -1.45
N GLN A 132 -2.51 -4.47 -0.18
CA GLN A 132 -2.71 -3.58 0.96
C GLN A 132 -1.53 -2.63 1.16
N ARG A 133 -0.29 -3.13 0.98
CA ARG A 133 0.93 -2.31 1.09
C ARG A 133 0.91 -1.16 0.10
N ILE A 134 0.57 -1.44 -1.15
CA ILE A 134 0.59 -0.45 -2.22
C ILE A 134 -0.62 0.50 -2.11
N ALA A 135 -1.82 -0.02 -1.87
CA ALA A 135 -3.04 0.78 -1.89
C ALA A 135 -3.22 1.65 -0.63
N ASN A 136 -3.02 1.07 0.55
CA ASN A 136 -3.35 1.69 1.84
C ASN A 136 -2.12 2.18 2.58
N ASP A 137 -1.09 1.34 2.76
CA ASP A 137 0.07 1.72 3.58
C ASP A 137 0.83 2.91 2.96
N ILE A 138 0.96 2.99 1.62
CA ILE A 138 1.58 4.16 0.96
C ILE A 138 0.77 5.44 1.21
N LYS A 139 -0.57 5.36 1.19
CA LYS A 139 -1.47 6.50 1.45
C LYS A 139 -1.32 6.97 2.89
N GLU A 140 -1.42 6.05 3.84
CA GLU A 140 -1.25 6.34 5.27
C GLU A 140 0.13 6.93 5.55
N PHE A 141 1.19 6.35 4.94
CA PHE A 141 2.55 6.86 5.07
C PHE A 141 2.67 8.31 4.60
N SER A 142 2.16 8.64 3.41
CA SER A 142 2.32 9.99 2.86
C SER A 142 1.53 11.02 3.67
N THR A 143 0.31 10.70 4.10
CA THR A 143 -0.52 11.63 4.88
C THR A 143 0.00 11.80 6.30
N ILE A 144 0.14 10.71 7.05
CA ILE A 144 0.49 10.76 8.48
C ILE A 144 1.90 11.31 8.70
N SER A 145 2.85 11.02 7.80
CA SER A 145 4.21 11.56 7.92
C SER A 145 4.22 13.09 7.87
N ILE A 146 3.45 13.69 6.96
CA ILE A 146 3.37 15.16 6.84
C ILE A 146 2.67 15.74 8.07
N GLU A 147 1.55 15.15 8.48
CA GLU A 147 0.77 15.63 9.63
C GLU A 147 1.58 15.62 10.93
N LEU A 148 2.29 14.52 11.22
CA LEU A 148 3.13 14.43 12.41
C LEU A 148 4.32 15.40 12.34
N PHE A 149 4.97 15.52 11.17
CA PHE A 149 6.09 16.44 11.02
C PHE A 149 5.66 17.89 11.26
N LEU A 150 4.59 18.35 10.61
CA LEU A 150 4.08 19.70 10.78
C LEU A 150 3.53 19.95 12.19
N GLY A 151 2.86 18.96 12.78
CA GLY A 151 2.35 19.03 14.14
C GLY A 151 3.45 19.22 15.18
N ILE A 152 4.60 18.55 15.04
CA ILE A 152 5.77 18.77 15.92
C ILE A 152 6.27 20.22 15.78
N ILE A 153 6.43 20.70 14.55
CA ILE A 153 6.91 22.07 14.29
C ILE A 153 5.95 23.09 14.90
N GLN A 154 4.64 22.92 14.69
CA GLN A 154 3.62 23.77 15.27
C GLN A 154 3.68 23.75 16.81
N ALA A 155 3.66 22.56 17.42
CA ALA A 155 3.68 22.41 18.88
C ALA A 155 4.92 23.05 19.52
N VAL A 156 6.12 22.81 18.97
CA VAL A 156 7.37 23.39 19.49
C VAL A 156 7.37 24.91 19.34
N THR A 157 6.93 25.43 18.19
CA THR A 157 6.90 26.89 17.93
C THR A 157 5.89 27.59 18.84
N THR A 158 4.69 27.03 19.00
CA THR A 158 3.67 27.53 19.93
C THR A 158 4.22 27.52 21.36
N LEU A 159 4.81 26.41 21.80
CA LEU A 159 5.35 26.30 23.16
C LEU A 159 6.41 27.36 23.44
N ILE A 160 7.38 27.56 22.54
CA ILE A 160 8.42 28.58 22.71
C ILE A 160 7.79 29.99 22.75
N SER A 161 6.90 30.31 21.81
CA SER A 161 6.29 31.64 21.70
C SER A 161 5.44 31.99 22.92
N PHE A 162 4.63 31.04 23.40
CA PHE A 162 3.70 31.27 24.50
C PHE A 162 4.32 31.12 25.87
N ILE A 163 5.41 30.35 26.05
CA ILE A 163 6.21 30.41 27.28
C ILE A 163 6.77 31.81 27.49
N ILE A 164 7.31 32.44 26.44
CA ILE A 164 7.85 33.81 26.54
C ILE A 164 6.75 34.81 26.93
N ILE A 165 5.58 34.73 26.30
CA ILE A 165 4.43 35.59 26.61
C ILE A 165 3.95 35.34 28.05
N LEU A 166 3.70 34.09 28.42
CA LEU A 166 3.19 33.75 29.74
C LEU A 166 4.18 34.14 30.84
N TRP A 167 5.48 33.98 30.61
CA TRP A 167 6.52 34.42 31.55
C TRP A 167 6.45 35.93 31.78
N SER A 168 6.31 36.72 30.70
CA SER A 168 6.20 38.18 30.79
C SER A 168 4.94 38.65 31.55
N LEU A 169 3.82 37.94 31.41
CA LEU A 169 2.55 38.25 32.07
C LEU A 169 2.47 37.73 33.51
N SER A 170 3.24 36.69 33.84
CA SER A 170 3.17 36.02 35.16
C SER A 170 3.68 36.88 36.30
N GLY A 171 4.65 37.78 36.11
CA GLY A 171 5.31 38.46 37.23
C GLY A 171 5.91 37.48 38.27
N VAL A 172 6.03 37.93 39.53
CA VAL A 172 6.59 37.15 40.64
C VAL A 172 5.46 36.76 41.60
N PHE A 173 5.42 35.48 41.98
CA PHE A 173 4.55 35.00 43.06
C PHE A 173 5.36 34.87 44.35
N GLU A 174 4.90 35.54 45.41
CA GLU A 174 5.52 35.45 46.74
C GLU A 174 4.80 34.39 47.56
N PHE A 175 5.45 33.25 47.79
CA PHE A 175 4.95 32.20 48.65
C PHE A 175 5.55 32.34 50.06
N LYS A 176 4.73 32.73 51.04
CA LYS A 176 5.16 32.84 52.45
C LYS A 176 4.94 31.50 53.15
N LEU A 177 6.02 30.74 53.37
CA LEU A 177 6.00 29.54 54.20
C LEU A 177 6.69 29.84 55.54
N TYR A 178 5.89 29.95 56.62
CA TYR A 178 6.36 30.37 57.94
C TYR A 178 7.16 31.70 57.90
N LYS A 179 8.50 31.66 58.06
CA LYS A 179 9.39 32.84 58.05
C LYS A 179 10.14 33.05 56.73
N TYR A 180 9.94 32.18 55.74
CA TYR A 180 10.63 32.27 54.45
C TYR A 180 9.67 32.72 53.34
N THR A 181 10.03 33.79 52.66
CA THR A 181 9.35 34.27 51.44
C THR A 181 10.09 33.69 50.23
N ILE A 182 9.47 32.71 49.55
CA ILE A 182 10.00 32.13 48.32
C ILE A 182 9.36 32.87 47.15
N ASN A 183 10.20 33.55 46.37
CA ASN A 183 9.77 34.28 45.19
C ASN A 183 9.92 33.38 43.96
N ILE A 184 8.80 33.02 43.34
CA ILE A 184 8.77 32.17 42.15
C ILE A 184 8.46 33.05 40.93
N PRO A 185 9.46 33.43 40.13
CA PRO A 185 9.22 34.14 38.87
C PRO A 185 8.58 33.19 37.86
N GLY A 186 7.69 33.72 37.02
CA GLY A 186 7.10 32.92 35.94
C GLY A 186 6.21 31.77 36.44
N TYR A 187 5.66 31.86 37.66
CA TYR A 187 4.94 30.77 38.32
C TYR A 187 3.82 30.14 37.48
N LEU A 188 3.13 30.90 36.62
CA LEU A 188 2.08 30.34 35.74
C LEU A 188 2.65 29.41 34.67
N VAL A 189 3.88 29.65 34.20
CA VAL A 189 4.56 28.74 33.27
C VAL A 189 4.77 27.39 33.95
N TRP A 190 5.24 27.40 35.21
CA TRP A 190 5.41 26.16 35.97
C TRP A 190 4.08 25.44 36.21
N VAL A 191 3.02 26.16 36.57
CA VAL A 191 1.67 25.59 36.71
C VAL A 191 1.19 24.97 35.39
N ALA A 192 1.36 25.68 34.27
CA ALA A 192 0.97 25.20 32.95
C ALA A 192 1.74 23.93 32.56
N LEU A 193 3.06 23.92 32.74
CA LEU A 193 3.92 22.77 32.43
C LEU A 193 3.57 21.56 33.29
N ILE A 194 3.42 21.72 34.61
CA ILE A 194 3.07 20.63 35.52
C ILE A 194 1.71 20.05 35.15
N TYR A 195 0.72 20.93 34.96
CA TYR A 195 -0.64 20.52 34.62
C TYR A 195 -0.68 19.74 33.30
N ALA A 196 -0.01 20.26 32.28
CA ALA A 196 0.06 19.63 30.97
C ALA A 196 0.84 18.31 30.99
N LEU A 197 1.97 18.23 31.68
CA LEU A 197 2.74 16.98 31.82
C LEU A 197 1.95 15.90 32.55
N LEU A 198 1.23 16.25 33.62
CA LEU A 198 0.36 15.32 34.35
C LEU A 198 -0.80 14.83 33.46
N GLY A 199 -1.44 15.74 32.73
CA GLY A 199 -2.48 15.41 31.76
C GLY A 199 -1.97 14.45 30.68
N THR A 200 -0.80 14.74 30.11
CA THR A 200 -0.11 13.89 29.12
C THR A 200 0.19 12.50 29.66
N TYR A 201 0.79 12.43 30.85
CA TYR A 201 1.14 11.16 31.48
C TYR A 201 -0.10 10.29 31.75
N LEU A 202 -1.15 10.87 32.33
CA LEU A 202 -2.38 10.14 32.64
C LEU A 202 -3.12 9.71 31.37
N THR A 203 -3.21 10.58 30.37
CA THR A 203 -3.87 10.20 29.11
C THR A 203 -3.10 9.07 28.42
N HIS A 204 -1.77 9.14 28.39
CA HIS A 204 -0.95 8.04 27.86
C HIS A 204 -1.18 6.73 28.63
N LYS A 205 -1.18 6.77 29.96
CA LYS A 205 -1.41 5.58 30.80
C LYS A 205 -2.79 4.95 30.55
N ILE A 206 -3.83 5.76 30.38
CA ILE A 206 -5.21 5.29 30.13
C ILE A 206 -5.34 4.75 28.69
N GLY A 207 -4.72 5.45 27.73
CA GLY A 207 -4.82 5.19 26.29
C GLY A 207 -3.89 4.12 25.73
N ARG A 208 -2.79 3.78 26.43
CA ARG A 208 -1.80 2.79 25.97
C ARG A 208 -2.40 1.46 25.47
N PRO A 209 -3.43 0.86 26.10
CA PRO A 209 -4.02 -0.39 25.60
C PRO A 209 -4.84 -0.24 24.30
N LEU A 210 -5.25 0.98 23.92
CA LEU A 210 -6.09 1.21 22.74
C LEU A 210 -5.39 0.81 21.44
N SER A 211 -4.09 1.09 21.33
CA SER A 211 -3.31 0.74 20.13
C SER A 211 -3.31 -0.77 19.84
N GLU A 212 -3.16 -1.59 20.88
CA GLU A 212 -3.20 -3.04 20.75
C GLU A 212 -4.61 -3.55 20.40
N ILE A 213 -5.65 -2.91 20.95
CA ILE A 213 -7.06 -3.24 20.62
C ILE A 213 -7.36 -2.89 19.16
N LEU A 214 -6.94 -1.72 18.67
CA LEU A 214 -7.11 -1.30 17.28
C LEU A 214 -6.37 -2.26 16.32
N PHE A 215 -5.10 -2.56 16.59
CA PHE A 215 -4.32 -3.50 15.79
C PHE A 215 -4.96 -4.90 15.71
N LYS A 216 -5.41 -5.43 16.85
CA LYS A 216 -6.15 -6.71 16.89
C LYS A 216 -7.51 -6.61 16.17
N GLY A 217 -8.13 -5.43 16.15
CA GLY A 217 -9.36 -5.14 15.42
C GLY A 217 -9.17 -5.27 13.91
N GLU A 218 -8.19 -4.56 13.35
CA GLU A 218 -7.83 -4.62 11.92
C GLU A 218 -7.55 -6.06 11.45
N LYS A 219 -6.81 -6.83 12.25
CA LYS A 219 -6.53 -8.24 11.92
C LYS A 219 -7.81 -9.08 11.89
N LYS A 220 -8.73 -8.88 12.84
CA LYS A 220 -10.01 -9.62 12.87
C LYS A 220 -10.90 -9.23 11.69
N GLU A 221 -10.87 -7.97 11.27
CA GLU A 221 -11.62 -7.49 10.11
C GLU A 221 -11.05 -8.03 8.80
N ALA A 222 -9.71 -8.09 8.70
CA ALA A 222 -9.04 -8.76 7.59
C ALA A 222 -9.39 -10.25 7.51
N ASP A 223 -9.35 -10.98 8.64
CA ASP A 223 -9.71 -12.40 8.70
C ASP A 223 -11.17 -12.63 8.28
N PHE A 224 -12.09 -11.75 8.70
CA PHE A 224 -13.51 -11.81 8.34
C PHE A 224 -13.73 -11.55 6.84
N ARG A 225 -13.14 -10.48 6.31
CA ARG A 225 -13.18 -10.18 4.86
C ARG A 225 -12.56 -11.29 4.03
N TYR A 226 -11.45 -11.87 4.47
CA TYR A 226 -10.82 -12.99 3.80
C TYR A 226 -11.73 -14.21 3.70
N GLN A 227 -12.45 -14.54 4.79
CA GLN A 227 -13.43 -15.63 4.76
C GLN A 227 -14.54 -15.33 3.75
N LEU A 228 -15.10 -14.11 3.74
CA LEU A 228 -16.14 -13.72 2.77
C LEU A 228 -15.65 -13.80 1.32
N ILE A 229 -14.43 -13.34 1.05
CA ILE A 229 -13.81 -13.44 -0.28
C ILE A 229 -13.66 -14.91 -0.69
N ARG A 230 -13.18 -15.76 0.22
CA ARG A 230 -13.03 -17.20 -0.03
C ARG A 230 -14.37 -17.88 -0.30
N THR A 231 -15.41 -17.57 0.49
CA THR A 231 -16.77 -18.08 0.26
C THR A 231 -17.29 -17.64 -1.11
N ARG A 232 -17.08 -16.37 -1.49
CA ARG A 232 -17.46 -15.86 -2.83
C ARG A 232 -16.69 -16.54 -3.97
N GLU A 233 -15.38 -16.73 -3.81
CA GLU A 233 -14.52 -17.37 -4.82
C GLU A 233 -14.83 -18.85 -5.04
N ASN A 234 -15.43 -19.51 -4.04
CA ASN A 234 -15.79 -20.92 -4.07
C ASN A 234 -17.31 -21.15 -3.98
N ALA A 235 -18.12 -20.15 -4.31
CA ALA A 235 -19.57 -20.15 -4.07
C ALA A 235 -20.28 -21.32 -4.75
N GLU A 236 -19.89 -21.67 -5.98
CA GLU A 236 -20.45 -22.81 -6.72
C GLU A 236 -20.17 -24.12 -5.99
N ALA A 237 -18.92 -24.39 -5.60
CA ALA A 237 -18.57 -25.61 -4.88
C ALA A 237 -19.32 -25.69 -3.53
N ILE A 238 -19.39 -24.58 -2.79
CA ILE A 238 -20.10 -24.51 -1.50
C ILE A 238 -21.60 -24.81 -1.69
N ALA A 239 -22.21 -24.25 -2.73
CA ALA A 239 -23.61 -24.50 -3.06
C ALA A 239 -23.85 -25.96 -3.48
N MET A 240 -22.95 -26.55 -4.27
CA MET A 240 -23.04 -27.96 -4.67
C MET A 240 -22.89 -28.94 -3.50
N TYR A 241 -22.17 -28.55 -2.44
CA TYR A 241 -22.06 -29.31 -1.21
C TYR A 241 -23.18 -29.02 -0.20
N ASP A 242 -24.13 -28.14 -0.53
CA ASP A 242 -25.16 -27.62 0.40
C ASP A 242 -24.56 -27.09 1.73
N ALA A 243 -23.32 -26.60 1.70
CA ALA A 243 -22.53 -26.24 2.87
C ALA A 243 -22.80 -24.81 3.38
N GLY A 244 -23.92 -24.21 3.01
CA GLY A 244 -24.24 -22.81 3.30
C GLY A 244 -24.31 -22.47 4.80
N GLU A 245 -24.97 -23.31 5.60
CA GLU A 245 -25.03 -23.12 7.06
C GLU A 245 -23.67 -23.31 7.74
N PHE A 246 -22.86 -24.26 7.26
CA PHE A 246 -21.50 -24.47 7.77
C PHE A 246 -20.60 -23.23 7.53
N GLU A 247 -20.64 -22.66 6.31
CA GLU A 247 -19.89 -21.45 6.00
C GLU A 247 -20.40 -20.24 6.79
N LYS A 248 -21.73 -20.11 6.95
CA LYS A 248 -22.35 -19.07 7.79
C LYS A 248 -21.86 -19.12 9.23
N ASP A 249 -21.80 -20.31 9.84
CA ASP A 249 -21.27 -20.47 11.20
C ASP A 249 -19.80 -20.04 11.29
N GLY A 250 -18.97 -20.45 10.33
CA GLY A 250 -17.58 -20.02 10.24
C GLY A 250 -17.42 -18.50 10.13
N ILE A 251 -18.23 -17.86 9.28
CA ILE A 251 -18.26 -16.41 9.09
C ILE A 251 -18.72 -15.71 10.38
N MET A 252 -19.79 -16.18 11.02
CA MET A 252 -20.35 -15.60 12.24
C MET A 252 -19.41 -15.75 13.45
N GLN A 253 -18.62 -16.82 13.52
CA GLN A 253 -17.57 -16.96 14.53
C GLN A 253 -16.48 -15.90 14.38
N LYS A 254 -16.09 -15.56 13.13
CA LYS A 254 -15.14 -14.46 12.87
C LYS A 254 -15.77 -13.11 13.23
N PHE A 255 -17.02 -12.87 12.87
CA PHE A 255 -17.75 -11.65 13.24
C PHE A 255 -17.88 -11.48 14.77
N THR A 256 -18.12 -12.57 15.51
CA THR A 256 -18.18 -12.53 16.98
C THR A 256 -16.85 -12.07 17.59
N LYS A 257 -15.70 -12.41 16.99
CA LYS A 257 -14.38 -11.94 17.43
C LYS A 257 -14.23 -10.43 17.23
N ILE A 258 -14.81 -9.89 16.15
CA ILE A 258 -14.88 -8.45 15.86
C ILE A 258 -15.72 -7.77 16.94
N VAL A 259 -16.95 -8.24 17.17
CA VAL A 259 -17.85 -7.70 18.21
C VAL A 259 -17.18 -7.65 19.59
N LYS A 260 -16.51 -8.75 20.01
CA LYS A 260 -15.76 -8.79 21.27
C LYS A 260 -14.61 -7.77 21.31
N ASN A 261 -13.98 -7.48 20.18
CA ASN A 261 -12.94 -6.45 20.08
C ASN A 261 -13.54 -5.05 20.19
N THR A 262 -14.60 -4.78 19.44
CA THR A 262 -15.27 -3.49 19.38
C THR A 262 -15.81 -3.09 20.74
N LYS A 263 -16.39 -4.03 21.52
CA LYS A 263 -16.78 -3.75 22.91
C LYS A 263 -15.62 -3.31 23.80
N LYS A 264 -14.42 -3.93 23.65
CA LYS A 264 -13.21 -3.51 24.38
C LYS A 264 -12.74 -2.12 23.93
N MET A 265 -12.87 -1.81 22.65
CA MET A 265 -12.55 -0.49 22.08
C MET A 265 -13.47 0.59 22.65
N ILE A 266 -14.79 0.40 22.58
CA ILE A 266 -15.81 1.33 23.13
C ILE A 266 -15.52 1.67 24.59
N PHE A 267 -15.29 0.65 25.44
CA PHE A 267 -15.04 0.89 26.86
C PHE A 267 -13.71 1.63 27.10
N ARG A 268 -12.70 1.42 26.25
CA ARG A 268 -11.42 2.11 26.33
C ARG A 268 -11.54 3.56 25.88
N GLU A 269 -12.23 3.82 24.77
CA GLU A 269 -12.52 5.17 24.27
C GLU A 269 -13.32 5.98 25.28
N MET A 270 -14.36 5.39 25.86
CA MET A 270 -15.15 6.03 26.92
C MET A 270 -14.26 6.52 28.07
N LYS A 271 -13.32 5.70 28.56
CA LYS A 271 -12.38 6.10 29.62
C LYS A 271 -11.49 7.27 29.22
N ILE A 272 -10.99 7.27 27.98
CA ILE A 272 -10.14 8.35 27.46
C ILE A 272 -10.96 9.63 27.34
N ILE A 273 -12.13 9.57 26.71
CA ILE A 273 -13.02 10.72 26.52
C ILE A 273 -13.40 11.32 27.87
N SER A 274 -13.86 10.50 28.83
CA SER A 274 -14.21 11.00 30.16
C SER A 274 -13.04 11.69 30.87
N PHE A 275 -11.83 11.14 30.78
CA PHE A 275 -10.64 11.78 31.37
C PHE A 275 -10.27 13.09 30.66
N VAL A 276 -10.22 13.10 29.33
CA VAL A 276 -9.88 14.27 28.52
C VAL A 276 -10.90 15.39 28.72
N SER A 277 -12.20 15.06 28.78
CA SER A 277 -13.26 16.04 29.08
C SER A 277 -13.09 16.66 30.46
N PHE A 278 -12.81 15.84 31.49
CA PHE A 278 -12.54 16.34 32.84
C PHE A 278 -11.31 17.26 32.85
N TYR A 279 -10.20 16.81 32.25
CA TYR A 279 -8.95 17.55 32.14
C TYR A 279 -9.12 18.89 31.40
N ASN A 280 -9.90 18.92 30.32
CA ASN A 280 -10.16 20.17 29.59
C ASN A 280 -11.04 21.12 30.42
N GLN A 281 -12.05 20.60 31.13
CA GLN A 281 -12.93 21.43 31.97
C GLN A 281 -12.17 22.07 33.15
N THR A 282 -11.30 21.31 33.81
CA THR A 282 -10.49 21.83 34.92
C THR A 282 -9.45 22.85 34.45
N ALA A 283 -8.98 22.76 33.21
CA ALA A 283 -8.02 23.70 32.64
C ALA A 283 -8.60 25.11 32.41
N ILE A 284 -9.91 25.23 32.20
CA ILE A 284 -10.58 26.52 31.96
C ILE A 284 -10.50 27.41 33.21
N ILE A 285 -10.72 26.82 34.38
CA ILE A 285 -10.82 27.57 35.64
C ILE A 285 -9.47 27.75 36.35
N LEU A 286 -8.50 26.88 36.09
CA LEU A 286 -7.22 26.86 36.81
C LEU A 286 -6.44 28.19 36.70
N PRO A 287 -6.24 28.81 35.51
CA PRO A 287 -5.54 30.09 35.42
C PRO A 287 -6.30 31.22 36.13
N ILE A 288 -7.63 31.18 36.08
CA ILE A 288 -8.50 32.18 36.73
C ILE A 288 -8.32 32.11 38.25
N LEU A 289 -8.35 30.92 38.84
CA LEU A 289 -8.15 30.75 40.29
C LEU A 289 -6.79 31.26 40.75
N VAL A 290 -5.75 30.99 39.95
CA VAL A 290 -4.39 31.37 40.26
C VAL A 290 -4.19 32.90 40.12
N LEU A 291 -4.86 33.54 39.17
CA LEU A 291 -4.77 34.99 38.92
C LEU A 291 -5.76 35.83 39.73
N ALA A 292 -6.84 35.25 40.22
CA ALA A 292 -7.93 35.93 40.93
C ALA A 292 -7.43 36.86 42.04
N PRO A 293 -6.53 36.44 42.95
CA PRO A 293 -6.02 37.32 44.01
C PRO A 293 -5.36 38.60 43.47
N ARG A 294 -4.62 38.51 42.37
CA ARG A 294 -3.96 39.66 41.74
C ARG A 294 -4.93 40.57 41.01
N TYR A 295 -5.97 39.99 40.39
CA TYR A 295 -7.01 40.75 39.73
C TYR A 295 -7.85 41.55 40.74
N PHE A 296 -8.32 40.91 41.82
CA PHE A 296 -9.08 41.60 42.87
C PHE A 296 -8.25 42.59 43.69
N ALA A 297 -6.91 42.41 43.74
CA ALA A 297 -5.98 43.40 44.27
C ALA A 297 -5.66 44.55 43.29
N ALA A 298 -6.32 44.61 42.12
CA ALA A 298 -6.06 45.57 41.05
C ALA A 298 -4.61 45.61 40.53
N ALA A 299 -3.84 44.54 40.75
CA ALA A 299 -2.44 44.44 40.30
C ALA A 299 -2.32 44.07 38.81
N ILE A 300 -3.40 43.58 38.19
CA ILE A 300 -3.50 43.26 36.77
C ILE A 300 -4.86 43.71 36.23
N THR A 301 -4.92 44.06 34.95
CA THR A 301 -6.18 44.41 34.28
C THR A 301 -6.93 43.16 33.79
N LEU A 302 -8.19 43.32 33.41
CA LEU A 302 -9.01 42.27 32.77
C LEU A 302 -8.38 41.81 31.45
N GLY A 303 -7.77 42.73 30.69
CA GLY A 303 -7.03 42.40 29.49
C GLY A 303 -5.85 41.47 29.77
N VAL A 304 -5.03 41.78 30.78
CA VAL A 304 -3.92 40.91 31.21
C VAL A 304 -4.42 39.54 31.67
N LEU A 305 -5.51 39.50 32.44
CA LEU A 305 -6.15 38.25 32.87
C LEU A 305 -6.53 37.39 31.65
N MET A 306 -7.22 37.98 30.67
CA MET A 306 -7.68 37.27 29.47
C MET A 306 -6.55 36.84 28.53
N GLN A 307 -5.50 37.66 28.36
CA GLN A 307 -4.30 37.26 27.61
C GLN A 307 -3.62 36.06 28.26
N THR A 308 -3.55 36.06 29.59
CA THR A 308 -2.88 35.01 30.35
C THR A 308 -3.64 33.68 30.27
N ILE A 309 -4.99 33.71 30.34
CA ILE A 309 -5.84 32.53 30.11
C ILE A 309 -5.60 31.95 28.71
N LYS A 310 -5.57 32.79 27.67
CA LYS A 310 -5.30 32.34 26.29
C LYS A 310 -3.89 31.77 26.13
N ALA A 311 -2.87 32.43 26.67
CA ALA A 311 -1.50 31.95 26.62
C ALA A 311 -1.31 30.60 27.35
N PHE A 312 -2.00 30.42 28.47
CA PHE A 312 -2.04 29.13 29.18
C PHE A 312 -2.66 28.03 28.32
N ASP A 313 -3.78 28.32 27.64
CA ASP A 313 -4.48 27.37 26.78
C ASP A 313 -3.63 26.93 25.57
N GLU A 314 -2.86 27.85 24.99
CA GLU A 314 -1.92 27.56 23.89
C GLU A 314 -0.79 26.63 24.32
N ILE A 315 -0.20 26.85 25.51
CA ILE A 315 0.81 25.94 26.07
C ILE A 315 0.21 24.56 26.34
N LYS A 316 -1.00 24.51 26.93
CA LYS A 316 -1.73 23.27 27.19
C LYS A 316 -1.95 22.50 25.89
N THR A 317 -2.43 23.17 24.84
CA THR A 317 -2.72 22.55 23.54
C THR A 317 -1.45 22.04 22.87
N ALA A 318 -0.37 22.83 22.87
CA ALA A 318 0.91 22.41 22.31
C ALA A 318 1.48 21.15 22.99
N LEU A 319 1.33 21.02 24.31
CA LEU A 319 1.77 19.84 25.06
C LEU A 319 0.83 18.64 24.88
N SER A 320 -0.47 18.88 24.79
CA SER A 320 -1.48 17.84 24.54
C SER A 320 -1.38 17.24 23.12
N TRP A 321 -0.80 17.96 22.15
CA TRP A 321 -0.65 17.48 20.77
C TRP A 321 0.03 16.11 20.68
N MET A 322 1.05 15.82 21.51
CA MET A 322 1.71 14.51 21.54
C MET A 322 0.76 13.37 21.95
N ILE A 323 -0.19 13.67 22.83
CA ILE A 323 -1.21 12.72 23.28
C ILE A 323 -2.19 12.45 22.13
N GLU A 324 -2.72 13.52 21.54
CA GLU A 324 -3.73 13.44 20.47
C GLU A 324 -3.16 12.71 19.24
N SER A 325 -1.87 12.91 18.98
CA SER A 325 -1.14 12.27 17.88
C SER A 325 -0.71 10.83 18.17
N TYR A 326 -0.97 10.28 19.37
CA TYR A 326 -0.46 8.95 19.76
C TYR A 326 -0.89 7.82 18.82
N ILE A 327 -2.17 7.83 18.39
CA ILE A 327 -2.70 6.83 17.44
C ILE A 327 -1.96 6.97 16.11
N ASN A 328 -1.81 8.18 15.59
CA ASN A 328 -1.11 8.45 14.33
C ASN A 328 0.36 8.01 14.40
N ILE A 329 1.05 8.22 15.52
CA ILE A 329 2.43 7.76 15.73
C ILE A 329 2.50 6.23 15.69
N ALA A 330 1.56 5.55 16.37
CA ALA A 330 1.50 4.08 16.38
C ALA A 330 1.19 3.52 14.98
N THR A 331 0.26 4.13 14.26
CA THR A 331 -0.09 3.78 12.87
C THR A 331 1.10 4.00 11.95
N LEU A 332 1.77 5.16 12.02
CA LEU A 332 2.97 5.44 11.22
C LEU A 332 4.08 4.42 11.50
N LYS A 333 4.30 4.05 12.76
CA LYS A 333 5.27 3.01 13.11
C LYS A 333 4.99 1.70 12.37
N ALA A 334 3.75 1.22 12.47
CA ALA A 334 3.36 -0.03 11.84
C ALA A 334 3.45 0.03 10.31
N VAL A 335 3.04 1.15 9.71
CA VAL A 335 3.12 1.39 8.25
C VAL A 335 4.58 1.44 7.78
N VAL A 336 5.47 2.15 8.49
CA VAL A 336 6.90 2.23 8.17
C VAL A 336 7.55 0.86 8.20
N GLU A 337 7.27 0.07 9.25
CA GLU A 337 7.80 -1.29 9.38
C GLU A 337 7.34 -2.17 8.20
N ARG A 338 6.03 -2.16 7.90
CA ARG A 338 5.45 -2.98 6.81
C ARG A 338 5.93 -2.56 5.43
N LEU A 339 6.02 -1.26 5.15
CA LEU A 339 6.55 -0.76 3.87
C LEU A 339 8.04 -1.04 3.72
N TYR A 340 8.81 -0.94 4.80
CA TYR A 340 10.24 -1.25 4.77
C TYR A 340 10.49 -2.74 4.58
N GLU A 341 9.75 -3.60 5.28
CA GLU A 341 9.77 -5.05 5.08
C GLU A 341 9.40 -5.40 3.64
N PHE A 342 8.33 -4.80 3.11
CA PHE A 342 7.92 -5.01 1.71
C PHE A 342 9.02 -4.59 0.71
N GLN A 343 9.63 -3.41 0.87
CA GLN A 343 10.72 -2.97 0.00
C GLN A 343 11.94 -3.90 0.07
N ASN A 344 12.35 -4.32 1.26
CA ASN A 344 13.46 -5.26 1.40
C ASN A 344 13.13 -6.60 0.77
N SER A 345 11.88 -7.08 0.86
CA SER A 345 11.49 -8.34 0.24
C SER A 345 11.48 -8.24 -1.28
N ILE A 346 11.12 -7.09 -1.86
CA ILE A 346 11.29 -6.84 -3.31
C ILE A 346 12.78 -6.87 -3.68
N GLU A 347 13.65 -6.23 -2.89
CA GLU A 347 15.10 -6.23 -3.12
C GLU A 347 15.69 -7.65 -3.03
N LYS A 348 15.24 -8.47 -2.07
CA LYS A 348 15.58 -9.90 -2.00
C LYS A 348 15.11 -10.66 -3.26
N CYS A 349 13.90 -10.40 -3.74
CA CYS A 349 13.41 -11.02 -4.99
C CYS A 349 14.31 -10.64 -6.19
N GLU A 350 14.77 -9.39 -6.26
CA GLU A 350 15.72 -8.96 -7.30
C GLU A 350 17.07 -9.66 -7.18
N GLU A 351 17.57 -9.87 -5.96
CA GLU A 351 18.79 -10.63 -5.70
C GLU A 351 18.63 -12.12 -6.08
N GLU A 352 17.50 -12.74 -5.73
CA GLU A 352 17.20 -14.11 -6.15
C GLU A 352 17.08 -14.24 -7.67
N ASN A 353 16.50 -13.24 -8.33
CA ASN A 353 16.44 -13.21 -9.80
C ASN A 353 17.84 -13.09 -10.41
N LYS A 354 18.75 -12.35 -9.79
CA LYS A 354 20.17 -12.29 -10.20
C LYS A 354 20.93 -13.59 -9.95
N LYS A 355 20.50 -14.40 -8.97
CA LYS A 355 21.05 -15.75 -8.74
C LYS A 355 20.59 -16.76 -9.78
N ASN A 356 19.60 -16.43 -10.62
CA ASN A 356 19.27 -17.29 -11.74
C ASN A 356 20.46 -17.32 -12.71
N GLU A 357 21.19 -18.43 -12.71
CA GLU A 357 22.40 -18.60 -13.52
C GLU A 357 22.07 -18.96 -14.98
N VAL A 358 20.78 -19.13 -15.31
CA VAL A 358 20.35 -19.39 -16.68
C VAL A 358 20.52 -18.14 -17.54
N GLN A 359 21.48 -18.21 -18.47
CA GLN A 359 21.65 -17.17 -19.48
C GLN A 359 20.74 -17.44 -20.67
N ILE A 360 19.83 -16.50 -20.97
CA ILE A 360 18.97 -16.57 -22.16
C ILE A 360 19.55 -15.65 -23.25
N LYS A 361 19.92 -16.22 -24.40
CA LYS A 361 20.48 -15.49 -25.55
C LYS A 361 19.62 -15.67 -26.81
N PHE A 362 19.66 -14.69 -27.71
CA PHE A 362 18.91 -14.69 -28.99
C PHE A 362 19.86 -14.57 -30.18
N GLU A 363 20.70 -15.58 -30.37
CA GLU A 363 21.80 -15.55 -31.35
C GLU A 363 21.87 -16.80 -32.22
N GLY A 364 21.08 -17.82 -31.91
CA GLY A 364 21.11 -19.11 -32.61
C GLY A 364 20.26 -19.16 -33.88
N SER A 365 20.24 -20.32 -34.51
CA SER A 365 19.29 -20.69 -35.56
C SER A 365 18.15 -21.59 -35.07
N ASN A 366 18.35 -22.26 -33.92
CA ASN A 366 17.44 -23.21 -33.31
C ASN A 366 17.46 -23.00 -31.79
N ILE A 367 16.52 -23.58 -31.05
CA ILE A 367 16.59 -23.58 -29.58
C ILE A 367 17.71 -24.54 -29.17
N GLN A 368 18.66 -24.07 -28.38
CA GLN A 368 19.73 -24.89 -27.81
C GLN A 368 19.71 -24.76 -26.29
N LEU A 369 19.76 -25.89 -25.62
CA LEU A 369 20.01 -26.00 -24.19
C LEU A 369 21.46 -26.41 -24.03
N LYS A 370 22.20 -25.73 -23.16
CA LYS A 370 23.60 -26.05 -22.86
C LYS A 370 23.77 -26.16 -21.36
N ASN A 371 24.14 -27.36 -20.91
CA ASN A 371 24.35 -27.69 -19.50
C ASN A 371 23.21 -27.21 -18.59
N LEU A 372 21.96 -27.30 -19.07
CA LEU A 372 20.80 -26.82 -18.33
C LEU A 372 20.53 -27.74 -17.13
N GLU A 373 20.56 -27.18 -15.93
CA GLU A 373 20.22 -27.86 -14.68
C GLU A 373 19.01 -27.17 -14.06
N ILE A 374 18.02 -27.95 -13.62
CA ILE A 374 16.79 -27.44 -13.01
C ILE A 374 16.55 -28.18 -11.70
N CYS A 375 16.43 -27.42 -10.63
CA CYS A 375 16.14 -27.93 -9.29
C CYS A 375 14.80 -27.40 -8.77
N LEU A 376 14.20 -28.13 -7.84
CA LEU A 376 13.10 -27.66 -7.00
C LEU A 376 13.65 -26.87 -5.80
N PRO A 377 12.81 -26.09 -5.09
CA PRO A 377 13.25 -25.33 -3.91
C PRO A 377 13.76 -26.21 -2.77
N ASN A 378 13.35 -27.49 -2.73
CA ASN A 378 13.82 -28.50 -1.78
C ASN A 378 15.18 -29.12 -2.17
N GLY A 379 15.78 -28.72 -3.30
CA GLY A 379 17.03 -29.25 -3.83
C GLY A 379 16.88 -30.47 -4.74
N GLU A 380 15.67 -31.00 -4.95
CA GLU A 380 15.43 -32.13 -5.84
C GLU A 380 15.64 -31.75 -7.30
N LYS A 381 16.38 -32.57 -8.04
CA LYS A 381 16.75 -32.28 -9.43
C LYS A 381 15.67 -32.75 -10.42
N ILE A 382 15.17 -31.82 -11.23
CA ILE A 382 14.19 -32.08 -12.30
C ILE A 382 14.90 -32.44 -13.60
N LEU A 383 15.99 -31.71 -13.92
CA LEU A 383 16.86 -31.93 -15.08
C LEU A 383 18.31 -31.75 -14.66
N GLU A 384 19.18 -32.63 -15.14
CA GLU A 384 20.61 -32.61 -14.83
C GLU A 384 21.43 -32.28 -16.09
N LYS A 385 22.18 -31.17 -16.05
CA LYS A 385 23.21 -30.73 -17.02
C LYS A 385 22.91 -31.10 -18.48
N THR A 386 21.69 -30.79 -18.89
CA THR A 386 21.13 -31.24 -20.16
C THR A 386 21.61 -30.34 -21.29
N THR A 387 22.17 -30.95 -22.34
CA THR A 387 22.54 -30.24 -23.58
C THR A 387 21.77 -30.86 -24.74
N ASP A 388 20.89 -30.07 -25.37
CA ASP A 388 20.01 -30.56 -26.43
C ASP A 388 19.66 -29.43 -27.42
N LYS A 389 19.18 -29.80 -28.61
CA LYS A 389 18.82 -28.88 -29.70
C LYS A 389 17.41 -29.19 -30.20
N ILE A 390 16.52 -28.21 -30.09
CA ILE A 390 15.17 -28.27 -30.64
C ILE A 390 15.16 -27.51 -31.97
N ILE A 391 15.07 -28.27 -33.06
CA ILE A 391 14.93 -27.71 -34.42
C ILE A 391 13.48 -27.31 -34.70
N LYS A 392 13.25 -26.43 -35.68
CA LYS A 392 11.90 -26.01 -36.08
C LYS A 392 11.00 -27.22 -36.42
N ASN A 393 10.06 -27.52 -35.53
CA ASN A 393 9.07 -28.60 -35.69
C ASN A 393 7.97 -28.49 -34.62
N ASN A 394 7.00 -29.40 -34.68
CA ASN A 394 5.98 -29.60 -33.66
C ASN A 394 6.40 -30.75 -32.73
N TYR A 395 6.57 -30.45 -31.44
CA TYR A 395 6.97 -31.39 -30.39
C TYR A 395 5.89 -31.61 -29.33
N ILE A 396 5.80 -32.83 -28.82
CA ILE A 396 5.07 -33.15 -27.59
C ILE A 396 6.06 -33.51 -26.49
N LEU A 397 5.95 -32.85 -25.34
CA LEU A 397 6.72 -33.17 -24.13
C LEU A 397 5.93 -34.14 -23.25
N LYS A 398 6.41 -35.38 -23.13
CA LYS A 398 5.84 -36.44 -22.29
C LYS A 398 6.65 -36.66 -21.01
N GLY A 399 5.93 -37.04 -19.96
CA GLY A 399 6.47 -37.43 -18.65
C GLY A 399 5.34 -37.66 -17.65
N GLU A 400 5.64 -38.31 -16.53
CA GLU A 400 4.66 -38.61 -15.48
C GLU A 400 4.04 -37.34 -14.87
N ASN A 401 2.88 -37.49 -14.21
CA ASN A 401 2.26 -36.39 -13.46
C ASN A 401 3.21 -35.96 -12.33
N GLY A 402 3.33 -34.65 -12.10
CA GLY A 402 4.24 -34.14 -11.08
C GLY A 402 5.73 -34.17 -11.44
N SER A 403 6.12 -34.71 -12.59
CA SER A 403 7.53 -34.80 -13.00
C SER A 403 8.21 -33.44 -13.30
N GLY A 404 7.57 -32.29 -13.11
CA GLY A 404 8.21 -30.98 -13.29
C GLY A 404 8.18 -30.41 -14.72
N LYS A 405 7.32 -30.92 -15.62
CA LYS A 405 7.16 -30.42 -17.00
C LYS A 405 6.86 -28.91 -17.05
N SER A 406 5.92 -28.43 -16.23
CA SER A 406 5.61 -27.00 -16.13
C SER A 406 6.78 -26.18 -15.56
N THR A 407 7.62 -26.79 -14.71
CA THR A 407 8.85 -26.15 -14.20
C THR A 407 9.90 -25.98 -15.30
N ILE A 408 10.00 -26.93 -16.23
CA ILE A 408 10.83 -26.78 -17.44
C ILE A 408 10.36 -25.56 -18.24
N PHE A 409 9.05 -25.43 -18.49
CA PHE A 409 8.51 -24.27 -19.22
C PHE A 409 8.78 -22.94 -18.50
N ARG A 410 8.67 -22.90 -17.16
CA ARG A 410 9.03 -21.73 -16.36
C ARG A 410 10.52 -21.37 -16.48
N THR A 411 11.39 -22.38 -16.56
CA THR A 411 12.83 -22.20 -16.75
C THR A 411 13.14 -21.68 -18.15
N LEU A 412 12.50 -22.26 -19.19
CA LEU A 412 12.60 -21.78 -20.57
C LEU A 412 12.13 -20.33 -20.72
N LYS A 413 11.12 -19.92 -19.94
CA LYS A 413 10.67 -18.52 -19.88
C LYS A 413 11.63 -17.60 -19.11
N GLY A 414 12.55 -18.15 -18.32
CA GLY A 414 13.47 -17.39 -17.46
C GLY A 414 12.86 -16.89 -16.16
N ILE A 415 11.76 -17.49 -15.69
CA ILE A 415 11.07 -17.09 -14.45
C ILE A 415 11.28 -18.08 -13.30
N TRP A 416 11.94 -19.21 -13.54
CA TRP A 416 12.31 -20.15 -12.48
C TRP A 416 13.69 -19.79 -11.91
N PRO A 417 13.83 -19.58 -10.59
CA PRO A 417 15.08 -19.09 -9.98
C PRO A 417 16.12 -20.20 -9.72
N TYR A 418 15.69 -21.45 -9.59
CA TYR A 418 16.54 -22.59 -9.19
C TYR A 418 17.00 -23.35 -10.43
N SER A 419 17.71 -22.66 -11.30
CA SER A 419 18.23 -23.22 -12.55
C SER A 419 19.56 -22.58 -12.93
N SER A 420 20.38 -23.34 -13.67
CA SER A 420 21.67 -22.89 -14.21
C SER A 420 21.90 -23.43 -15.62
N GLY A 421 22.83 -22.82 -16.36
CA GLY A 421 23.17 -23.20 -17.74
C GLY A 421 22.86 -22.09 -18.75
N GLU A 422 22.74 -22.45 -20.03
CA GLU A 422 22.48 -21.49 -21.10
C GLU A 422 21.35 -21.98 -22.02
N ILE A 423 20.44 -21.06 -22.36
CA ILE A 423 19.34 -21.26 -23.30
C ILE A 423 19.55 -20.29 -24.46
N ILE A 424 19.77 -20.82 -25.66
CA ILE A 424 19.96 -20.02 -26.87
C ILE A 424 18.72 -20.19 -27.73
N TYR A 425 17.99 -19.10 -27.94
CA TYR A 425 16.90 -19.00 -28.88
C TYR A 425 17.36 -18.50 -30.25
N PRO A 426 16.57 -18.76 -31.32
CA PRO A 426 16.83 -18.18 -32.62
C PRO A 426 16.87 -16.65 -32.58
N LYS A 427 17.73 -16.04 -33.38
CA LYS A 427 17.88 -14.58 -33.43
C LYS A 427 16.54 -13.90 -33.74
N ASN A 428 16.21 -12.86 -32.96
CA ASN A 428 14.97 -12.07 -33.07
C ASN A 428 13.66 -12.88 -32.96
N SER A 429 13.67 -14.10 -32.41
CA SER A 429 12.45 -14.92 -32.31
C SER A 429 11.45 -14.36 -31.29
N LYS A 430 10.18 -14.25 -31.68
CA LYS A 430 9.05 -13.97 -30.77
C LYS A 430 8.61 -15.27 -30.08
N ILE A 431 8.69 -15.30 -28.76
CA ILE A 431 8.36 -16.48 -27.96
C ILE A 431 7.08 -16.23 -27.15
N MET A 432 6.15 -17.18 -27.19
CA MET A 432 4.92 -17.13 -26.42
C MET A 432 4.74 -18.39 -25.58
N PHE A 433 4.23 -18.21 -24.36
CA PHE A 433 3.92 -19.28 -23.42
C PHE A 433 2.46 -19.17 -23.01
N ILE A 434 1.74 -20.28 -23.08
CA ILE A 434 0.37 -20.41 -22.57
C ILE A 434 0.42 -21.33 -21.34
N PRO A 435 0.09 -20.82 -20.13
CA PRO A 435 0.10 -21.62 -18.91
C PRO A 435 -1.13 -22.55 -18.84
N GLN A 436 -1.02 -23.62 -18.05
CA GLN A 436 -2.12 -24.56 -17.76
C GLN A 436 -3.35 -23.85 -17.21
N LYS A 437 -3.17 -23.01 -16.18
CA LYS A 437 -4.23 -22.12 -15.69
C LYS A 437 -4.14 -20.80 -16.44
N GLY A 438 -5.01 -20.65 -17.44
CA GLY A 438 -5.13 -19.41 -18.20
C GLY A 438 -5.48 -18.20 -17.32
N TYR A 439 -5.12 -17.02 -17.79
CA TYR A 439 -5.49 -15.74 -17.18
C TYR A 439 -6.32 -14.93 -18.18
N MET A 440 -7.46 -14.42 -17.72
CA MET A 440 -8.25 -13.41 -18.41
C MET A 440 -8.12 -12.05 -17.72
N PRO A 441 -7.68 -10.99 -18.44
CA PRO A 441 -7.66 -9.65 -17.89
C PRO A 441 -9.08 -9.13 -17.63
N TYR A 442 -9.23 -8.34 -16.57
CA TYR A 442 -10.46 -7.59 -16.27
C TYR A 442 -10.54 -6.37 -17.18
N GLU A 443 -10.93 -6.60 -18.44
CA GLU A 443 -10.90 -5.61 -19.52
C GLU A 443 -11.99 -5.94 -20.56
N LYS A 444 -12.05 -5.16 -21.64
CA LYS A 444 -12.85 -5.51 -22.82
C LYS A 444 -12.46 -6.90 -23.36
N LEU A 445 -13.44 -7.70 -23.79
CA LEU A 445 -13.17 -9.06 -24.29
C LEU A 445 -12.13 -9.08 -25.42
N ARG A 446 -12.16 -8.06 -26.29
CA ARG A 446 -11.15 -7.90 -27.34
C ARG A 446 -9.72 -7.82 -26.79
N LEU A 447 -9.49 -7.15 -25.66
CA LEU A 447 -8.18 -7.04 -25.02
C LEU A 447 -7.76 -8.40 -24.44
N ALA A 448 -8.70 -9.18 -23.91
CA ALA A 448 -8.44 -10.55 -23.47
C ALA A 448 -8.02 -11.48 -24.63
N LEU A 449 -8.55 -11.27 -25.83
CA LEU A 449 -8.20 -12.03 -27.05
C LEU A 449 -6.81 -11.67 -27.58
N ILE A 450 -6.40 -10.40 -27.50
CA ILE A 450 -5.12 -9.94 -28.10
C ILE A 450 -3.96 -9.86 -27.09
N TYR A 451 -4.23 -10.03 -25.80
CA TYR A 451 -3.25 -9.97 -24.72
C TYR A 451 -1.97 -10.76 -25.07
N PRO A 452 -0.75 -10.23 -24.88
CA PRO A 452 -0.40 -8.99 -24.18
C PRO A 452 -0.38 -7.72 -25.05
N LEU A 453 -0.93 -7.75 -26.27
CA LEU A 453 -0.99 -6.57 -27.14
C LEU A 453 -2.02 -5.55 -26.62
N LEU A 454 -1.78 -4.27 -26.88
CA LEU A 454 -2.70 -3.18 -26.52
C LEU A 454 -3.71 -2.88 -27.62
N GLU A 455 -3.35 -3.12 -28.87
CA GLU A 455 -4.22 -2.89 -30.03
C GLU A 455 -4.02 -3.96 -31.10
N HIS A 456 -5.10 -4.22 -31.85
CA HIS A 456 -5.07 -5.03 -33.07
C HIS A 456 -6.01 -4.40 -34.09
N LYS A 457 -5.46 -4.03 -35.26
CA LYS A 457 -6.17 -3.21 -36.26
C LYS A 457 -7.29 -3.95 -36.98
N ASN A 458 -7.23 -5.28 -37.09
CA ASN A 458 -8.19 -6.06 -37.86
C ASN A 458 -9.23 -6.75 -36.97
N THR A 459 -10.38 -6.11 -36.77
CA THR A 459 -11.52 -6.68 -36.02
C THR A 459 -12.16 -7.86 -36.75
N GLN A 460 -12.29 -7.79 -38.08
CA GLN A 460 -12.87 -8.86 -38.90
C GLN A 460 -12.10 -10.17 -38.75
N TYR A 461 -10.77 -10.10 -38.66
CA TYR A 461 -9.93 -11.28 -38.42
C TYR A 461 -10.18 -11.89 -37.03
N ILE A 462 -10.36 -11.07 -35.99
CA ILE A 462 -10.70 -11.57 -34.64
C ILE A 462 -12.06 -12.27 -34.67
N GLU A 463 -13.04 -11.69 -35.34
CA GLU A 463 -14.36 -12.28 -35.51
C GLU A 463 -14.32 -13.60 -36.29
N HIS A 464 -13.53 -13.68 -37.36
CA HIS A 464 -13.33 -14.92 -38.12
C HIS A 464 -12.70 -16.03 -37.26
N LEU A 465 -11.70 -15.69 -36.43
CA LEU A 465 -11.08 -16.65 -35.52
C LEU A 465 -12.06 -17.15 -34.44
N LEU A 466 -12.92 -16.25 -33.92
CA LEU A 466 -14.00 -16.66 -33.02
C LEU A 466 -14.96 -17.64 -33.70
N GLU A 467 -15.28 -17.45 -34.99
CA GLU A 467 -16.11 -18.41 -35.74
C GLU A 467 -15.45 -19.75 -35.93
N SER A 468 -14.19 -19.71 -36.34
CA SER A 468 -13.41 -20.90 -36.68
C SER A 468 -13.24 -21.85 -35.49
N ILE A 469 -13.32 -21.34 -34.25
CA ILE A 469 -13.20 -22.14 -33.02
C ILE A 469 -14.54 -22.37 -32.29
N GLY A 470 -15.64 -21.90 -32.87
CA GLY A 470 -17.01 -22.09 -32.37
C GLY A 470 -17.41 -21.17 -31.21
N LEU A 471 -16.93 -19.93 -31.19
CA LEU A 471 -17.22 -18.90 -30.19
C LEU A 471 -18.02 -17.72 -30.78
N ASN A 472 -18.87 -17.96 -31.78
CA ASN A 472 -19.63 -16.92 -32.51
C ASN A 472 -20.42 -15.99 -31.57
N LYS A 473 -20.98 -16.54 -30.48
CA LYS A 473 -21.72 -15.78 -29.47
C LYS A 473 -20.92 -14.64 -28.82
N LEU A 474 -19.60 -14.75 -28.79
CA LEU A 474 -18.71 -13.77 -28.16
C LEU A 474 -18.45 -12.55 -29.04
N LYS A 475 -18.77 -12.59 -30.34
CA LYS A 475 -18.57 -11.46 -31.27
C LYS A 475 -19.28 -10.19 -30.79
N ILE A 476 -20.54 -10.34 -30.37
CA ILE A 476 -21.38 -9.22 -29.92
C ILE A 476 -20.85 -8.63 -28.60
N LEU A 477 -19.98 -9.35 -27.89
CA LEU A 477 -19.45 -8.98 -26.59
C LEU A 477 -18.02 -8.41 -26.66
N LEU A 478 -17.41 -8.29 -27.85
CA LEU A 478 -16.01 -7.88 -28.03
C LEU A 478 -15.64 -6.56 -27.32
N ASN A 479 -16.55 -5.59 -27.32
CA ASN A 479 -16.34 -4.26 -26.75
C ASN A 479 -16.91 -4.10 -25.33
N LYS A 480 -17.46 -5.16 -24.72
CA LYS A 480 -17.98 -5.11 -23.35
C LYS A 480 -16.88 -5.43 -22.35
N GLU A 481 -16.93 -4.79 -21.19
CA GLU A 481 -16.10 -5.10 -20.02
C GLU A 481 -16.90 -6.01 -19.08
N ASN A 482 -16.30 -7.12 -18.64
CA ASN A 482 -16.90 -8.05 -17.68
C ASN A 482 -15.82 -8.84 -16.93
N GLU A 483 -16.23 -9.54 -15.87
CA GLU A 483 -15.41 -10.56 -15.20
C GLU A 483 -15.31 -11.85 -16.05
N TRP A 484 -14.65 -11.79 -17.22
CA TRP A 484 -14.52 -12.91 -18.17
C TRP A 484 -13.94 -14.17 -17.53
N GLU A 485 -13.07 -14.02 -16.53
CA GLU A 485 -12.53 -15.12 -15.73
C GLU A 485 -13.62 -15.92 -14.99
N ARG A 486 -14.78 -15.32 -14.67
CA ARG A 486 -15.91 -16.03 -14.04
C ARG A 486 -16.95 -16.51 -15.05
N ILE A 487 -17.19 -15.73 -16.10
CA ILE A 487 -18.28 -15.99 -17.05
C ILE A 487 -17.94 -17.13 -18.02
N LEU A 488 -16.68 -17.20 -18.46
CA LEU A 488 -16.27 -18.18 -19.45
C LEU A 488 -15.96 -19.53 -18.80
N SER A 489 -16.40 -20.60 -19.45
CA SER A 489 -16.01 -21.96 -19.07
C SER A 489 -14.51 -22.21 -19.29
N GLY A 490 -13.96 -23.24 -18.64
CA GLY A 490 -12.54 -23.62 -18.82
C GLY A 490 -12.17 -23.89 -20.29
N GLY A 491 -13.03 -24.59 -21.02
CA GLY A 491 -12.84 -24.86 -22.45
C GLY A 491 -12.87 -23.59 -23.32
N GLU A 492 -13.80 -22.66 -23.05
CA GLU A 492 -13.84 -21.37 -23.75
C GLU A 492 -12.60 -20.52 -23.46
N LYS A 493 -12.11 -20.50 -22.21
CA LYS A 493 -10.88 -19.81 -21.85
C LYS A 493 -9.67 -20.37 -22.60
N GLN A 494 -9.58 -21.69 -22.73
CA GLN A 494 -8.53 -22.34 -23.51
C GLN A 494 -8.64 -21.99 -25.00
N LYS A 495 -9.84 -21.97 -25.59
CA LYS A 495 -10.06 -21.54 -26.99
C LYS A 495 -9.62 -20.09 -27.21
N ILE A 496 -9.91 -19.20 -26.27
CA ILE A 496 -9.43 -17.81 -26.30
C ILE A 496 -7.90 -17.75 -26.23
N ALA A 497 -7.26 -18.59 -25.42
CA ALA A 497 -5.79 -18.67 -25.39
C ALA A 497 -5.19 -19.16 -26.72
N ILE A 498 -5.89 -20.03 -27.46
CA ILE A 498 -5.50 -20.44 -28.83
C ILE A 498 -5.63 -19.26 -29.80
N ILE A 499 -6.77 -18.56 -29.81
CA ILE A 499 -6.94 -17.34 -30.64
C ILE A 499 -5.84 -16.32 -30.32
N ARG A 500 -5.56 -16.11 -29.03
CA ARG A 500 -4.50 -15.22 -28.55
C ARG A 500 -3.12 -15.60 -29.09
N SER A 501 -2.84 -16.90 -29.18
CA SER A 501 -1.60 -17.43 -29.75
C SER A 501 -1.50 -17.16 -31.25
N ILE A 502 -2.61 -17.37 -31.98
CA ILE A 502 -2.70 -17.12 -33.43
C ILE A 502 -2.50 -15.64 -33.75
N ILE A 503 -3.20 -14.75 -33.04
CA ILE A 503 -3.11 -13.30 -33.25
C ILE A 503 -1.67 -12.80 -33.01
N ASN A 504 -1.00 -13.35 -32.00
CA ASN A 504 0.35 -12.93 -31.68
C ASN A 504 1.40 -13.44 -32.67
N ARG A 505 1.12 -14.47 -33.47
CA ARG A 505 2.05 -15.08 -34.45
C ARG A 505 3.50 -15.23 -33.91
N PRO A 506 3.71 -15.99 -32.82
CA PRO A 506 5.06 -16.23 -32.30
C PRO A 506 5.86 -17.15 -33.24
N ASP A 507 7.18 -17.05 -33.21
CA ASP A 507 8.08 -18.02 -33.87
C ASP A 507 8.18 -19.32 -33.07
N ILE A 508 7.99 -19.23 -31.75
CA ILE A 508 8.03 -20.36 -30.82
C ILE A 508 6.87 -20.26 -29.84
N LEU A 509 6.06 -21.33 -29.78
CA LEU A 509 4.87 -21.41 -28.92
C LEU A 509 4.98 -22.60 -27.96
N PHE A 510 4.98 -22.31 -26.66
CA PHE A 510 4.91 -23.28 -25.59
C PHE A 510 3.48 -23.37 -25.04
N LEU A 511 2.89 -24.56 -25.06
CA LEU A 511 1.53 -24.83 -24.60
C LEU A 511 1.57 -25.81 -23.42
N ASP A 512 1.32 -25.31 -22.21
CA ASP A 512 1.26 -26.13 -20.99
C ASP A 512 -0.18 -26.62 -20.79
N GLU A 513 -0.47 -27.87 -21.15
CA GLU A 513 -1.79 -28.50 -20.99
C GLU A 513 -2.98 -27.69 -21.50
N SER A 514 -2.79 -26.89 -22.54
CA SER A 514 -3.73 -25.85 -22.97
C SER A 514 -5.00 -26.37 -23.65
N PHE A 515 -5.21 -27.69 -23.69
CA PHE A 515 -6.40 -28.36 -24.25
C PHE A 515 -7.10 -29.30 -23.25
N SER A 516 -6.66 -29.31 -21.98
CA SER A 516 -7.13 -30.25 -20.97
C SER A 516 -8.63 -30.12 -20.64
N SER A 517 -9.20 -28.92 -20.79
CA SER A 517 -10.60 -28.60 -20.47
C SER A 517 -11.50 -28.55 -21.72
N MET A 518 -10.99 -28.94 -22.89
CA MET A 518 -11.78 -29.06 -24.12
C MET A 518 -12.29 -30.48 -24.35
N ASP A 519 -13.49 -30.60 -24.92
CA ASP A 519 -13.98 -31.83 -25.53
C ASP A 519 -13.17 -32.19 -26.78
N GLU A 520 -13.24 -33.45 -27.19
CA GLU A 520 -12.39 -33.97 -28.27
C GLU A 520 -12.57 -33.23 -29.59
N LYS A 521 -13.81 -32.87 -29.94
CA LYS A 521 -14.11 -32.16 -31.19
C LYS A 521 -13.50 -30.75 -31.17
N SER A 522 -13.69 -30.01 -30.08
CA SER A 522 -13.09 -28.67 -29.93
C SER A 522 -11.57 -28.70 -29.94
N GLU A 523 -10.95 -29.71 -29.32
CA GLU A 523 -9.50 -29.88 -29.34
C GLU A 523 -8.97 -30.08 -30.76
N ILE A 524 -9.58 -30.98 -31.53
CA ILE A 524 -9.20 -31.24 -32.93
C ILE A 524 -9.36 -29.97 -33.79
N ILE A 525 -10.48 -29.26 -33.65
CA ILE A 525 -10.73 -27.99 -34.36
C ILE A 525 -9.65 -26.96 -34.00
N SER A 526 -9.37 -26.79 -32.72
CA SER A 526 -8.40 -25.81 -32.22
C SER A 526 -6.98 -26.14 -32.68
N LEU A 527 -6.57 -27.42 -32.65
CA LEU A 527 -5.27 -27.89 -33.13
C LEU A 527 -5.12 -27.72 -34.64
N ASN A 528 -6.17 -28.02 -35.43
CA ASN A 528 -6.15 -27.82 -36.87
C ASN A 528 -6.02 -26.33 -37.21
N LEU A 529 -6.80 -25.47 -36.56
CA LEU A 529 -6.74 -24.02 -36.76
C LEU A 529 -5.35 -23.47 -36.39
N LEU A 530 -4.81 -23.89 -35.23
CA LEU A 530 -3.48 -23.50 -34.78
C LEU A 530 -2.41 -23.87 -35.83
N ASN A 531 -2.41 -25.11 -36.32
CA ASN A 531 -1.45 -25.58 -37.34
C ASN A 531 -1.64 -24.88 -38.71
N GLN A 532 -2.87 -24.54 -39.08
CA GLN A 532 -3.17 -23.84 -40.33
C GLN A 532 -2.67 -22.38 -40.31
N GLU A 533 -2.89 -21.67 -39.20
CA GLU A 533 -2.52 -20.27 -39.06
C GLU A 533 -1.04 -20.07 -38.70
N LEU A 534 -0.42 -21.02 -37.98
CA LEU A 534 0.94 -20.93 -37.46
C LEU A 534 1.92 -21.91 -38.14
N LYS A 535 1.86 -22.05 -39.47
CA LYS A 535 2.70 -22.99 -40.26
C LYS A 535 4.21 -22.82 -40.05
N ASN A 536 4.64 -21.62 -39.67
CA ASN A 536 6.06 -21.27 -39.49
C ASN A 536 6.52 -21.26 -38.04
N THR A 537 5.66 -21.61 -37.09
CA THR A 537 5.93 -21.59 -35.66
C THR A 537 6.43 -22.94 -35.18
N THR A 538 7.41 -22.96 -34.27
CA THR A 538 7.81 -24.17 -33.52
C THR A 538 6.85 -24.33 -32.35
N ILE A 539 6.07 -25.42 -32.31
CA ILE A 539 5.07 -25.64 -31.25
C ILE A 539 5.57 -26.74 -30.32
N ILE A 540 5.60 -26.47 -29.02
CA ILE A 540 5.99 -27.43 -27.98
C ILE A 540 4.83 -27.57 -27.00
N LEU A 541 4.18 -28.73 -27.02
CA LEU A 541 2.95 -29.00 -26.27
C LEU A 541 3.21 -30.01 -25.13
N ILE A 542 2.84 -29.65 -23.92
CA ILE A 542 2.63 -30.62 -22.82
C ILE A 542 1.18 -31.07 -22.89
N THR A 543 0.95 -32.38 -23.04
CA THR A 543 -0.40 -32.95 -23.02
C THR A 543 -0.38 -34.37 -22.49
N HIS A 544 -1.46 -34.72 -21.80
CA HIS A 544 -1.75 -36.08 -21.36
C HIS A 544 -2.63 -36.85 -22.36
N LYS A 545 -3.12 -36.17 -23.41
CA LYS A 545 -4.03 -36.75 -24.41
C LYS A 545 -3.23 -37.34 -25.58
N ASN A 546 -3.47 -38.62 -25.88
CA ASN A 546 -2.79 -39.33 -26.97
C ASN A 546 -3.20 -38.85 -28.37
N LYS A 547 -4.39 -38.24 -28.53
CA LYS A 547 -4.92 -37.81 -29.84
C LYS A 547 -4.20 -36.61 -30.46
N ALA A 548 -3.43 -35.85 -29.68
CA ALA A 548 -2.56 -34.80 -30.21
C ALA A 548 -1.34 -35.38 -30.95
N ILE A 549 -0.93 -36.62 -30.63
CA ILE A 549 0.32 -37.23 -31.12
C ILE A 549 0.41 -37.30 -32.66
N PRO A 550 -0.62 -37.74 -33.40
CA PRO A 550 -0.52 -37.85 -34.86
C PRO A 550 -0.33 -36.52 -35.58
N LYS A 551 -0.62 -35.39 -34.92
CA LYS A 551 -0.48 -34.04 -35.47
C LYS A 551 0.88 -33.41 -35.20
N PHE A 552 1.73 -34.09 -34.42
CA PHE A 552 3.05 -33.62 -34.01
C PHE A 552 4.11 -34.62 -34.47
N ASN A 553 5.20 -34.12 -35.03
CA ASN A 553 6.16 -34.97 -35.74
C ASN A 553 7.19 -35.59 -34.78
N LYS A 554 7.34 -35.04 -33.57
CA LYS A 554 8.38 -35.45 -32.61
C LYS A 554 7.84 -35.53 -31.18
N VAL A 555 8.31 -36.52 -30.43
CA VAL A 555 8.01 -36.70 -29.01
C VAL A 555 9.30 -36.57 -28.20
N ILE A 556 9.29 -35.68 -27.21
CA ILE A 556 10.37 -35.47 -26.25
C ILE A 556 9.95 -36.14 -24.94
N ASN A 557 10.75 -37.09 -24.45
CA ASN A 557 10.54 -37.65 -23.11
C ASN A 557 11.40 -36.87 -22.10
N LYS A 558 10.79 -36.44 -20.99
CA LYS A 558 11.49 -35.69 -19.93
C LYS A 558 12.79 -36.39 -19.47
N ASN A 559 12.74 -37.71 -19.28
CA ASN A 559 13.89 -38.51 -18.83
C ASN A 559 14.95 -38.75 -19.93
N LYS A 560 14.65 -38.36 -21.18
CA LYS A 560 15.53 -38.47 -22.35
C LYS A 560 15.69 -37.14 -23.09
N LEU A 561 15.81 -36.00 -22.38
CA LEU A 561 16.32 -34.76 -22.98
C LEU A 561 17.82 -34.86 -23.36
N CYS A 562 18.26 -36.05 -23.78
CA CYS A 562 19.36 -36.29 -24.68
C CYS A 562 18.74 -36.93 -25.92
N LEU A 563 18.22 -36.13 -26.85
CA LEU A 563 17.71 -36.64 -28.12
C LEU A 563 18.87 -37.04 -29.05
N ASN A 564 19.42 -38.23 -28.85
CA ASN A 564 20.13 -38.92 -29.92
C ASN A 564 19.10 -39.39 -30.96
N PHE A 565 19.05 -38.71 -32.10
CA PHE A 565 18.38 -39.20 -33.30
C PHE A 565 19.30 -40.20 -34.01
N ASN A 566 18.92 -41.48 -33.98
CA ASN A 566 19.22 -42.56 -34.94
C ASN A 566 18.11 -43.60 -34.62
N HIS A 567 17.17 -43.98 -35.48
CA HIS A 567 17.15 -44.17 -36.93
C HIS A 567 15.80 -43.80 -37.53
#